data_AF-A0A6M3IHN0-F1
#
_entry.id   AF-A0A6M3IHN0-F1
#
_cell.length_a   1.000
_cell.length_b   1.000
_cell.length_c   1.000
_cell.angle_alpha   90.00
_cell.angle_beta   90.00
_cell.angle_gamma   90.00
#
_symmetry.space_group_name_H-M   'P 1'
#
loop_
_entity.id
_entity.type
_entity.pdbx_description
1 polymer ?
#
loop_
_entity_poly.entity_id
_entity_poly.type
_entity_poly.pdbx_seq_one_letter_code
_entity_poly.pdbx_strand_id
1 'polypeptide(L)' 'MGGEICFQKGRERGPWFEISTMKDLIIHKERGGRDASFERGLLKSWSGYDGFECAKEALRECDGIAYRTNDKSKSWGLNS' A
#
# COMPACT_ATOMS: atom_id res chain seq x y z
N MET A 1 -5.76 -24.45 -13.59
CA MET A 1 -6.95 -23.93 -12.87
C MET A 1 -6.51 -23.42 -11.49
N GLY A 2 -5.85 -22.25 -11.42
CA GLY A 2 -5.32 -21.69 -10.16
C GLY A 2 -5.90 -20.32 -9.76
N GLY A 3 -6.70 -19.70 -10.63
CA GLY A 3 -7.29 -18.38 -10.36
C GLY A 3 -8.48 -18.43 -9.41
N GLU A 4 -9.38 -19.41 -9.57
CA GLU A 4 -10.66 -19.44 -8.84
C GLU A 4 -10.52 -19.60 -7.32
N ILE A 5 -9.50 -20.31 -6.83
CA ILE A 5 -9.27 -20.53 -5.39
C ILE A 5 -8.81 -19.24 -4.70
N CYS A 6 -8.06 -18.37 -5.38
CA CYS A 6 -7.65 -17.07 -4.84
C CYS A 6 -8.83 -16.10 -4.77
N PHE A 7 -9.71 -16.11 -5.76
CA PHE A 7 -10.90 -15.26 -5.79
C PHE A 7 -11.91 -15.61 -4.67
N GLN A 8 -12.10 -16.91 -4.37
CA GLN A 8 -13.02 -17.32 -3.29
C GLN A 8 -12.54 -16.91 -1.89
N LYS A 9 -11.23 -16.97 -1.62
CA LYS A 9 -10.66 -16.53 -0.33
C LYS A 9 -10.73 -15.02 -0.09
N GLY A 10 -10.72 -14.21 -1.15
CA GLY A 10 -10.86 -12.74 -1.04
C GLY A 10 -12.27 -12.34 -0.60
N ARG A 11 -13.30 -13.01 -1.14
CA ARG A 11 -14.71 -12.72 -0.84
C ARG A 11 -15.10 -12.96 0.62
N GLU A 12 -14.53 -13.98 1.27
CA GLU A 12 -14.77 -14.25 2.71
C GLU A 12 -14.06 -13.26 3.62
N ARG A 13 -12.98 -12.63 3.13
CA ARG A 13 -12.11 -11.75 3.92
C ARG A 13 -12.47 -10.28 3.82
N GLY A 14 -13.50 -9.92 3.07
CA GLY A 14 -14.05 -8.57 3.00
C GLY A 14 -13.06 -7.48 2.52
N PRO A 15 -13.52 -6.23 2.41
CA PRO A 15 -12.72 -5.13 1.86
C PRO A 15 -11.42 -4.84 2.64
N TRP A 16 -11.41 -5.09 3.96
CA TRP A 16 -10.25 -4.84 4.81
C TRP A 16 -9.01 -5.64 4.38
N PHE A 17 -9.20 -6.88 3.89
CA PHE A 17 -8.10 -7.75 3.49
C PHE A 17 -7.48 -7.31 2.17
N GLU A 18 -8.32 -6.88 1.22
CA GLU A 18 -7.87 -6.32 -0.06
C GLU A 18 -7.09 -5.03 0.16
N ILE A 19 -7.58 -4.14 1.05
CA ILE A 19 -6.90 -2.90 1.42
C ILE A 19 -5.57 -3.18 2.13
N SER A 20 -5.52 -4.14 3.05
CA SER A 20 -4.28 -4.52 3.74
C SER A 20 -3.24 -5.07 2.77
N THR A 21 -3.68 -5.93 1.84
CA THR A 21 -2.79 -6.51 0.82
C THR A 21 -2.23 -5.42 -0.09
N MET A 22 -3.07 -4.45 -0.47
CA MET A 22 -2.65 -3.32 -1.29
C MET A 22 -1.63 -2.44 -0.55
N LYS A 23 -1.83 -2.19 0.74
CA LYS A 23 -0.87 -1.49 1.59
C LYS A 23 0.50 -2.18 1.59
N ASP A 24 0.53 -3.49 1.83
CA ASP A 24 1.77 -4.26 1.86
C ASP A 24 2.48 -4.22 0.50
N LEU A 25 1.74 -4.31 -0.60
CA LEU A 25 2.29 -4.21 -1.95
C LEU A 25 2.94 -2.85 -2.22
N ILE A 26 2.31 -1.74 -1.80
CA ILE A 26 2.88 -0.40 -1.90
C ILE A 26 4.21 -0.35 -1.13
N ILE A 27 4.21 -0.82 0.13
CA ILE A 27 5.42 -0.83 0.98
C ILE A 27 6.55 -1.62 0.32
N HIS A 28 6.24 -2.80 -0.22
CA HIS A 28 7.23 -3.65 -0.88
C HIS A 28 7.77 -3.04 -2.17
N LYS A 29 6.93 -2.37 -2.96
CA LYS A 29 7.36 -1.68 -4.18
C LYS A 29 8.27 -0.51 -3.85
N GLU A 30 7.86 0.37 -2.94
CA GLU A 30 8.63 1.55 -2.55
C GLU A 30 9.98 1.20 -1.90
N ARG A 31 10.00 0.21 -1.00
CA ARG A 31 11.26 -0.29 -0.42
C ARG A 31 12.22 -0.86 -1.48
N GLY A 32 11.68 -1.41 -2.56
CA GLY A 32 12.45 -1.89 -3.70
C GLY A 32 12.75 -0.82 -4.75
N GLY A 33 12.44 0.46 -4.50
CA GLY A 33 12.61 1.54 -5.47
C GLY A 33 11.73 1.41 -6.72
N ARG A 34 10.63 0.65 -6.62
CA ARG A 34 9.68 0.43 -7.72
C ARG A 34 8.49 1.38 -7.59
N ASP A 35 7.92 1.74 -8.74
CA ASP A 35 6.73 2.57 -8.78
C ASP A 35 5.49 1.85 -8.22
N ALA A 36 4.82 2.51 -7.28
CA ALA A 36 3.60 2.10 -6.60
C ALA A 36 2.43 3.06 -6.89
N SER A 37 2.55 3.92 -7.90
CA SER A 37 1.53 4.92 -8.26
C SER A 37 0.16 4.30 -8.55
N PHE A 38 0.14 3.15 -9.22
CA PHE A 38 -1.09 2.44 -9.56
C PHE A 38 -1.83 1.93 -8.31
N GLU A 39 -1.11 1.25 -7.41
CA GLU A 39 -1.68 0.74 -6.16
C GLU A 39 -2.15 1.87 -5.26
N ARG A 40 -1.40 2.98 -5.19
CA ARG A 40 -1.84 4.20 -4.51
C ARG A 40 -3.12 4.77 -5.13
N GLY A 41 -3.22 4.77 -6.46
CA GLY A 41 -4.42 5.18 -7.17
C GLY A 41 -5.64 4.34 -6.81
N LEU A 42 -5.48 3.02 -6.73
CA LEU A 42 -6.54 2.11 -6.28
C LEU A 42 -6.96 2.39 -4.84
N LEU A 43 -6.00 2.51 -3.93
CA LEU A 43 -6.27 2.79 -2.51
C LEU A 43 -6.96 4.14 -2.31
N LYS A 44 -6.57 5.15 -3.10
CA LYS A 44 -7.19 6.48 -3.12
C LYS A 44 -8.60 6.46 -3.69
N SER A 45 -8.88 5.60 -4.67
CA SER A 45 -10.24 5.40 -5.16
C SER A 45 -11.13 4.80 -4.07
N TRP A 46 -10.64 3.75 -3.39
CA TRP A 46 -11.38 3.11 -2.29
C TRP A 46 -11.63 4.03 -1.10
N SER A 47 -10.71 4.94 -0.80
CA SER A 47 -10.87 5.90 0.31
C SER A 47 -12.00 6.91 0.10
N GLY A 48 -12.54 7.01 -1.12
CA GLY A 48 -13.72 7.83 -1.44
C GLY A 48 -15.07 7.15 -1.22
N TYR A 49 -15.11 5.86 -0.87
CA TYR A 49 -16.37 5.13 -0.63
C TYR A 49 -16.73 5.11 0.86
N ASP A 50 -18.02 5.28 1.16
CA ASP A 50 -18.54 5.13 2.52
C ASP A 50 -18.34 3.69 3.02
N GLY A 51 -17.80 3.55 4.24
CA GLY A 51 -17.47 2.25 4.85
C GLY A 51 -16.07 1.73 4.56
N PHE A 52 -15.23 2.50 3.85
CA PHE A 52 -13.84 2.15 3.52
C PHE A 52 -12.83 3.03 4.28
N GLU A 53 -13.10 3.35 5.54
CA GLU A 53 -12.21 4.18 6.38
C GLU A 53 -10.80 3.58 6.51
N CYS A 54 -10.68 2.26 6.49
CA CYS A 54 -9.40 1.56 6.49
C CYS A 54 -8.53 1.86 5.25
N ALA A 55 -9.12 2.23 4.10
CA ALA A 55 -8.36 2.69 2.94
C ALA A 55 -7.74 4.07 3.17
N LYS A 56 -8.42 4.98 3.88
CA LYS A 56 -7.86 6.29 4.27
C LYS A 56 -6.68 6.11 5.24
N GLU A 57 -6.83 5.23 6.23
CA GLU A 57 -5.75 4.92 7.19
C GLU A 57 -4.54 4.30 6.49
N ALA A 58 -4.76 3.30 5.63
CA ALA A 58 -3.70 2.67 4.87
C ALA A 58 -2.95 3.67 3.96
N LEU A 59 -3.65 4.65 3.35
CA LEU A 59 -3.01 5.70 2.56
C LEU A 59 -2.08 6.56 3.42
N ARG A 60 -2.55 7.01 4.58
CA ARG A 60 -1.76 7.81 5.54
C ARG A 60 -0.52 7.07 6.02
N GLU A 61 -0.64 5.76 6.28
CA GLU A 61 0.50 4.93 6.65
C GLU A 61 1.54 4.83 5.52
N CYS A 62 1.11 4.62 4.27
CA CYS A 62 2.00 4.61 3.11
C CYS A 62 2.72 5.95 2.93
N ASP A 63 2.03 7.08 3.11
CA ASP A 63 2.62 8.41 3.00
C ASP A 63 3.64 8.69 4.12
N GLY A 64 3.39 8.21 5.33
CA GLY A 64 4.34 8.27 6.45
C GLY A 64 5.60 7.42 6.23
N ILE A 65 5.49 6.30 5.51
CA ILE A 65 6.62 5.44 5.17
C ILE A 65 7.54 6.10 4.14
N ALA A 66 6.97 6.72 3.10
CA ALA A 66 7.74 7.46 2.09
C ALA A 66 8.57 8.60 2.73
N TYR A 67 8.07 9.23 3.80
CA TYR A 67 8.83 10.23 4.55
C TYR A 67 10.03 9.63 5.31
N ARG A 68 9.85 8.47 5.96
CA ARG A 68 10.93 7.79 6.72
C ARG A 68 12.02 7.17 5.85
N THR A 69 11.69 6.69 4.66
CA THR A 69 12.69 6.17 3.72
C THR A 69 13.54 7.30 3.14
N ASN A 70 12.93 8.44 2.78
CA ASN A 70 13.67 9.62 2.30
C ASN A 70 14.59 10.24 3.36
N ASP A 71 14.20 10.20 4.63
CA ASP A 71 15.03 10.69 5.75
C ASP A 71 16.31 9.83 5.92
N LYS A 72 16.17 8.50 5.81
CA LYS A 72 17.34 7.59 5.82
C LYS A 72 18.22 7.75 4.59
N SER A 73 17.68 8.06 3.42
CA SER A 73 18.49 8.31 2.22
C SER A 73 19.35 9.57 2.34
N LYS A 74 18.96 10.55 3.17
CA LYS A 74 19.75 11.76 3.43
C LYS A 74 20.87 11.56 4.46
N SER A 75 20.76 10.56 5.35
CA SER A 75 21.76 10.38 6.43
C SER A 75 23.06 9.70 5.99
N TRP A 76 23.15 9.18 4.75
CA TRP A 76 24.37 8.52 4.22
C TRP A 76 25.15 9.36 3.21
N GLY A 77 24.78 10.63 3.00
CA GLY A 77 25.29 11.46 1.91
C GLY A 77 26.27 12.57 2.28
N LEU A 78 26.81 12.63 3.50
CA LEU A 78 27.81 13.64 3.89
C LEU A 78 28.79 13.05 4.92
N ASN A 79 29.90 12.49 4.42
CA ASN A 79 31.21 12.45 5.06
C ASN A 79 32.19 11.94 3.98
N SER A 80 32.57 12.85 3.07
CA SER A 80 33.75 12.75 2.22
C SER A 80 34.79 13.72 2.73
#